data_AF-A0A839IA97-F1
#
_entry.id   AF-A0A839IA97-F1
#
_cell.length_a   1.000
_cell.length_b   1.000
_cell.length_c   1.000
_cell.angle_alpha   90.00
_cell.angle_beta   90.00
_cell.angle_gamma   90.00
#
_symmetry.space_group_name_H-M   'P 1'
#
loop_
_entity.id
_entity.type
_entity.pdbx_description
1 polymer ?
#
loop_
_entity_poly.entity_id
_entity_poly.type
_entity_poly.pdbx_seq_one_letter_code
_entity_poly.pdbx_strand_id
1 'polypeptide(L)'
;MKKNILTLLISASIFVGLPAQAHYATKLEHAKVQGTSYESKDDAYKYGLTKIQELQTLSSYQLNKKLSNNIFDKADSSSLKLTNSYVTVKEFTNAEGDLLYKPTVNISYTFKYRNN
;
A
#
# COMPACT_ATOMS: atom_id res chain seq x y z
N MET A 1 -4.20 27.59 17.79
CA MET A 1 -3.04 26.68 17.59
C MET A 1 -3.57 25.34 17.09
N LYS A 2 -3.31 24.97 15.83
CA LYS A 2 -3.80 23.71 15.23
C LYS A 2 -2.88 22.55 15.68
N LYS A 3 -3.45 21.51 16.29
CA LYS A 3 -2.71 20.29 16.70
C LYS A 3 -2.62 19.35 15.50
N ASN A 4 -1.41 19.15 14.98
CA ASN A 4 -1.13 18.19 13.91
C ASN A 4 -1.06 16.78 14.53
N ILE A 5 -2.10 15.97 14.33
CA ILE A 5 -2.12 14.57 14.80
C ILE A 5 -1.38 13.72 13.74
N LEU A 6 -0.13 13.38 14.04
CA LEU A 6 0.69 12.42 13.32
C LEU A 6 0.07 11.03 13.49
N THR A 7 -0.47 10.45 12.42
CA THR A 7 -1.04 9.09 12.46
C THR A 7 0.08 8.06 12.27
N LEU A 8 0.31 7.25 13.29
CA LEU A 8 1.29 6.16 13.31
C LEU A 8 0.86 5.04 12.34
N LEU A 9 1.71 4.71 11.35
CA LEU A 9 1.57 3.52 10.52
C LEU A 9 1.97 2.29 11.32
N ILE A 10 1.02 1.40 11.59
CA ILE A 10 1.30 0.07 12.13
C ILE A 10 1.44 -0.88 10.93
N SER A 11 2.68 -1.26 10.62
CA SER A 11 2.99 -2.31 9.65
C SER A 11 2.99 -3.65 10.39
N ALA A 12 2.04 -4.54 10.09
CA ALA A 12 2.04 -5.91 10.61
C ALA A 12 2.60 -6.85 9.53
N SER A 13 3.73 -7.50 9.81
CA SER A 13 4.33 -8.50 8.93
C SER A 13 3.89 -9.91 9.38
N ILE A 14 3.39 -10.74 8.47
CA ILE A 14 3.05 -12.15 8.75
C ILE A 14 4.11 -13.04 8.11
N PHE A 15 4.75 -13.91 8.90
CA PHE A 15 5.74 -14.88 8.43
C PHE A 15 5.05 -16.18 8.03
N VAL A 16 5.15 -16.57 6.76
CA VAL A 16 4.70 -17.88 6.27
C VAL A 16 5.94 -18.76 6.13
N GLY A 17 6.18 -19.65 7.09
CA GLY A 17 7.33 -20.57 7.08
C GLY A 17 7.15 -21.71 6.08
N LEU A 18 8.16 -21.93 5.22
CA LEU A 18 8.29 -23.09 4.31
C LEU A 18 9.72 -23.66 4.44
N PRO A 19 9.93 -24.96 4.12
CA PRO A 19 10.95 -25.79 4.75
C PRO A 19 12.40 -25.36 4.50
N ALA A 20 13.22 -25.66 5.51
CA ALA A 20 14.65 -25.37 5.63
C ALA A 20 15.48 -25.97 4.47
N GLN A 21 15.66 -25.20 3.40
CA GLN A 21 16.71 -25.37 2.38
C GLN A 21 16.79 -24.21 1.37
N ALA A 22 15.93 -23.18 1.46
CA ALA A 22 16.01 -22.01 0.58
C ALA A 22 16.80 -20.86 1.24
N HIS A 23 17.89 -20.42 0.59
CA HIS A 23 18.63 -19.19 0.96
C HIS A 23 17.81 -17.89 0.82
N TYR A 24 16.54 -18.02 0.38
CA TYR A 24 15.62 -16.93 0.16
C TYR A 24 14.28 -17.27 0.81
N ALA A 25 13.77 -16.33 1.60
CA ALA A 25 12.42 -16.39 2.17
C ALA A 25 11.52 -15.39 1.45
N THR A 26 10.22 -15.66 1.43
CA THR A 26 9.20 -14.75 0.87
C THR A 26 8.54 -14.00 2.02
N LYS A 27 8.47 -12.67 1.92
CA LYS A 27 7.78 -11.81 2.88
C LYS A 27 6.52 -11.25 2.24
N LEU A 28 5.41 -11.23 2.98
CA LEU A 28 4.20 -10.48 2.65
C LEU A 28 4.23 -9.16 3.41
N GLU A 29 4.01 -8.05 2.69
CA GLU A 29 3.96 -6.71 3.25
C GLU A 29 2.73 -5.95 2.74
N HIS A 30 2.40 -4.87 3.45
CA HIS A 30 1.25 -4.03 3.14
C HIS A 30 1.67 -2.58 2.92
N ALA A 31 1.03 -1.92 1.96
CA ALA A 31 1.19 -0.50 1.68
C ALA A 31 -0.18 0.17 1.56
N LYS A 32 -0.23 1.46 1.90
CA LYS A 32 -1.42 2.29 1.74
C LYS A 32 -1.09 3.54 0.96
N VAL A 33 -1.88 3.83 -0.06
CA VAL A 33 -1.82 5.08 -0.82
C VAL A 33 -3.08 5.87 -0.52
N GLN A 34 -2.93 7.02 0.13
CA GLN A 34 -4.05 7.90 0.44
C GLN A 34 -4.28 8.87 -0.72
N GLY A 35 -5.53 8.97 -1.18
CA GLY A 35 -5.94 9.99 -2.12
C GLY A 35 -6.29 11.31 -1.43
N THR A 36 -6.58 12.32 -2.25
CA THR A 36 -7.18 13.59 -1.80
C THR A 36 -8.64 13.38 -1.41
N SER A 37 -9.27 14.43 -0.86
CA SER A 37 -10.70 14.43 -0.59
C SER A 37 -11.48 14.72 -1.89
N TYR A 38 -12.67 14.13 -2.02
CA TYR A 38 -13.59 14.30 -3.14
C TYR A 38 -14.98 14.66 -2.61
N GLU A 39 -15.77 15.36 -3.43
CA GLU A 39 -17.16 15.71 -3.12
C GLU A 39 -18.14 14.55 -3.36
N SER A 40 -17.72 13.55 -4.15
CA SER A 40 -18.51 12.35 -4.44
C SER A 40 -17.78 11.07 -4.01
N LYS A 41 -18.55 10.13 -3.46
CA LYS A 41 -18.09 8.78 -3.13
C LYS A 41 -17.63 8.01 -4.36
N ASP A 42 -18.31 8.20 -5.48
CA ASP A 42 -18.00 7.52 -6.75
C ASP A 42 -16.66 8.00 -7.30
N ASP A 43 -16.37 9.30 -7.23
CA ASP A 43 -15.09 9.86 -7.67
C ASP A 43 -13.92 9.35 -6.80
N ALA A 44 -14.14 9.25 -5.48
CA ALA A 44 -13.16 8.66 -4.58
C ALA A 44 -12.86 7.19 -4.93
N TYR A 45 -13.90 6.38 -5.21
CA TYR A 45 -13.70 4.99 -5.64
C TYR A 45 -13.05 4.89 -7.01
N LYS A 46 -13.47 5.71 -7.98
CA LYS A 46 -12.89 5.76 -9.33
C LYS A 46 -11.40 6.07 -9.26
N TYR A 47 -11.00 7.07 -8.48
CA TYR A 47 -9.59 7.37 -8.23
C TYR A 47 -8.83 6.13 -7.69
N GLY A 48 -9.39 5.48 -6.66
CA GLY A 48 -8.75 4.32 -6.05
C GLY A 48 -8.60 3.15 -7.00
N LEU A 49 -9.64 2.85 -7.80
CA LEU A 49 -9.63 1.77 -8.78
C LEU A 49 -8.64 2.05 -9.92
N THR A 50 -8.61 3.28 -10.44
CA THR A 50 -7.61 3.70 -11.43
C THR A 50 -6.19 3.54 -10.86
N LYS A 51 -5.97 3.89 -9.58
CA LYS A 51 -4.66 3.70 -8.95
C LYS A 51 -4.28 2.22 -8.83
N ILE A 52 -5.22 1.33 -8.53
CA ILE A 52 -4.98 -0.12 -8.52
C ILE A 52 -4.57 -0.59 -9.91
N GLN A 53 -5.30 -0.19 -10.95
CA GLN A 53 -4.99 -0.54 -12.34
C GLN A 53 -3.60 -0.05 -12.75
N GLU A 54 -3.25 1.21 -12.41
CA GLU A 54 -1.91 1.74 -12.63
C GLU A 54 -0.82 0.91 -11.96
N LEU A 55 -1.05 0.45 -10.73
CA LEU A 55 -0.06 -0.36 -10.00
C LEU A 55 0.07 -1.77 -10.60
N GLN A 56 -1.03 -2.35 -11.08
CA GLN A 56 -1.03 -3.67 -11.71
C GLN A 56 -0.29 -3.69 -13.05
N THR A 57 -0.14 -2.54 -13.73
CA THR A 57 0.63 -2.45 -14.98
C THR A 57 2.13 -2.22 -14.78
N LEU A 58 2.57 -1.93 -13.55
CA LEU A 58 3.98 -1.71 -13.24
C LEU A 58 4.76 -3.03 -13.17
N SER A 59 6.00 -3.02 -13.65
CA SER A 59 6.94 -4.12 -13.44
C SER A 59 7.37 -4.21 -11.97
N SER A 60 7.92 -5.36 -11.55
CA SER A 60 8.43 -5.56 -10.19
C SER A 60 9.40 -4.45 -9.76
N TYR A 61 10.28 -4.01 -10.68
CA TYR A 61 11.24 -2.93 -10.43
C TYR A 61 10.54 -1.57 -10.23
N GLN A 62 9.55 -1.26 -11.04
CA GLN A 62 8.78 -0.02 -10.93
C GLN A 62 7.91 -0.01 -9.65
N LEU A 63 7.30 -1.14 -9.31
CA LEU A 63 6.58 -1.33 -8.06
C LEU A 63 7.50 -1.14 -6.86
N ASN A 64 8.70 -1.73 -6.91
CA ASN A 64 9.72 -1.54 -5.88
C ASN A 64 9.98 -0.05 -5.73
N LYS A 65 10.42 0.66 -6.78
CA LYS A 65 10.69 2.10 -6.71
C LYS A 65 9.53 2.94 -6.16
N LYS A 66 8.27 2.56 -6.46
CA LYS A 66 7.07 3.29 -6.01
C LYS A 66 6.70 3.00 -4.55
N LEU A 67 6.96 1.79 -4.05
CA LEU A 67 6.61 1.34 -2.70
C LEU A 67 7.79 1.43 -1.71
N SER A 68 9.03 1.49 -2.20
CA SER A 68 10.29 1.51 -1.45
C SER A 68 10.60 2.88 -0.84
N ASN A 69 9.81 3.28 0.16
CA ASN A 69 10.17 4.44 0.98
C ASN A 69 11.00 4.11 2.24
N ASN A 70 11.54 2.89 2.43
CA ASN A 70 12.65 2.58 3.39
C ASN A 70 13.02 1.08 3.62
N ILE A 71 12.64 0.10 2.77
CA ILE A 71 12.63 -1.33 3.19
C ILE A 71 13.72 -2.23 2.54
N PHE A 72 14.60 -1.74 1.66
CA PHE A 72 15.16 -2.60 0.59
C PHE A 72 16.67 -2.88 0.55
N ASP A 73 17.40 -2.93 1.68
CA ASP A 73 18.80 -3.39 1.63
C ASP A 73 18.95 -4.92 1.45
N LYS A 74 17.88 -5.71 1.66
CA LYS A 74 17.93 -7.20 1.60
C LYS A 74 16.91 -7.85 0.67
N ALA A 75 16.11 -7.05 -0.02
CA ALA A 75 15.00 -7.54 -0.83
C ALA A 75 15.37 -7.56 -2.32
N ASP A 76 15.04 -8.66 -3.00
CA ASP A 76 15.23 -8.81 -4.44
C ASP A 76 14.18 -7.95 -5.17
N SER A 77 14.63 -6.85 -5.78
CA SER A 77 13.79 -5.89 -6.48
C SER A 77 13.05 -6.48 -7.69
N SER A 78 13.52 -7.61 -8.23
CA SER A 78 12.86 -8.32 -9.34
C SER A 78 11.72 -9.24 -8.86
N SER A 79 11.67 -9.55 -7.56
CA SER A 79 10.76 -10.53 -6.99
C SER A 79 9.42 -9.97 -6.50
N LEU A 80 9.25 -8.64 -6.53
CA LEU A 80 8.06 -7.97 -6.01
C LEU A 80 6.83 -8.31 -6.86
N LYS A 81 5.78 -8.81 -6.20
CA LYS A 81 4.49 -9.13 -6.82
C LYS A 81 3.34 -8.59 -5.98
N LEU A 82 2.39 -7.91 -6.60
CA LEU A 82 1.11 -7.57 -5.97
C LEU A 82 0.30 -8.85 -5.73
N THR A 83 -0.25 -9.01 -4.53
CA THR A 83 -1.07 -10.18 -4.16
C THR A 83 -2.52 -9.84 -3.94
N ASN A 84 -2.80 -8.67 -3.35
CA ASN A 84 -4.16 -8.19 -3.15
C ASN A 84 -4.19 -6.66 -3.19
N SER A 85 -5.29 -6.10 -3.67
CA SER A 85 -5.49 -4.66 -3.74
C SER A 85 -6.97 -4.33 -3.63
N TYR A 86 -7.33 -3.42 -2.74
CA TYR A 86 -8.70 -2.97 -2.55
C TYR A 86 -8.77 -1.50 -2.12
N VAL A 87 -9.90 -0.86 -2.39
CA VAL A 87 -10.15 0.54 -2.04
C VAL A 87 -11.10 0.60 -0.86
N THR A 88 -10.79 1.45 0.11
CA THR A 88 -11.74 1.87 1.15
C THR A 88 -11.96 3.36 1.04
N VAL A 89 -13.21 3.81 1.12
CA VAL A 89 -13.54 5.24 1.14
C VAL A 89 -14.04 5.62 2.52
N LYS A 90 -13.38 6.61 3.14
CA LYS A 90 -13.82 7.21 4.41
C LYS A 90 -14.66 8.45 4.11
N GLU A 91 -15.87 8.46 4.64
CA GLU A 91 -16.73 9.64 4.68
C GLU A 91 -16.37 10.50 5.90
N PHE A 92 -16.34 11.81 5.73
CA PHE A 92 -16.08 12.76 6.81
C PHE A 92 -16.60 14.15 6.45
N THR A 93 -16.87 14.97 7.47
CA THR A 93 -17.22 16.38 7.29
C THR A 93 -16.00 17.26 7.53
N ASN A 94 -15.79 18.31 6.72
CA ASN A 94 -14.74 19.32 6.97
C ASN A 94 -15.19 20.34 8.03
N ALA A 95 -14.40 21.40 8.24
CA ALA A 95 -14.72 22.42 9.24
C ALA A 95 -15.87 23.35 8.79
N GLU A 96 -16.11 23.38 7.50
CA GLU A 96 -17.12 24.18 6.82
C GLU A 96 -18.50 23.50 6.78
N GLY A 97 -18.56 22.21 7.13
CA GLY A 97 -19.80 21.42 7.14
C GLY A 97 -20.02 20.59 5.87
N ASP A 98 -19.08 20.59 4.93
CA ASP A 98 -19.18 19.84 3.69
C ASP A 98 -18.90 18.35 3.91
N LEU A 99 -19.76 17.50 3.35
CA LEU A 99 -19.55 16.06 3.31
C LEU A 99 -18.53 15.70 2.22
N LEU A 100 -17.42 15.09 2.63
CA LEU A 100 -16.32 14.72 1.74
C LEU A 100 -15.96 13.24 1.89
N TYR A 101 -15.32 12.72 0.85
CA TYR A 101 -14.94 11.32 0.72
C TYR A 101 -13.45 11.20 0.46
N LYS A 102 -12.74 10.45 1.30
CA LYS A 102 -11.30 10.23 1.18
C LYS A 102 -11.00 8.76 0.87
N PRO A 103 -10.48 8.43 -0.33
CA PRO A 103 -10.11 7.07 -0.67
C PRO A 103 -8.76 6.70 -0.07
N THR A 104 -8.64 5.43 0.32
CA THR A 104 -7.39 4.77 0.69
C THR A 104 -7.28 3.50 -0.14
N VAL A 105 -6.20 3.41 -0.90
CA VAL A 105 -5.86 2.22 -1.67
C VAL A 105 -4.97 1.34 -0.79
N ASN A 106 -5.46 0.15 -0.46
CA ASN A 106 -4.76 -0.83 0.36
C ASN A 106 -4.16 -1.89 -0.57
N ILE A 107 -2.86 -2.14 -0.40
CA ILE A 107 -2.10 -3.02 -1.29
C ILE A 107 -1.35 -4.02 -0.44
N SER A 108 -1.38 -5.27 -0.86
CA SER A 108 -0.54 -6.34 -0.31
C SER A 108 0.40 -6.81 -1.41
N TYR A 109 1.65 -7.03 -1.06
CA TYR A 109 2.68 -7.46 -2.00
C TYR A 109 3.64 -8.42 -1.34
N THR A 110 4.19 -9.33 -2.14
CA THR A 110 5.24 -10.25 -1.70
C THR A 110 6.56 -9.91 -2.36
N PHE A 111 7.65 -10.14 -1.66
CA PHE A 111 9.00 -10.11 -2.23
C PHE A 111 9.88 -11.19 -1.58
N LYS A 112 10.91 -11.61 -2.29
CA LYS A 112 11.96 -12.49 -1.78
C LYS A 112 13.04 -11.66 -1.11
N TYR A 113 13.55 -12.15 0.01
CA TYR A 113 14.71 -11.58 0.69
C TYR A 113 15.68 -12.70 1.06
N ARG A 114 16.97 -12.35 1.13
CA ARG A 114 17.99 -13.31 1.60
C ARG A 114 17.84 -13.46 3.11
N ASN A 115 17.50 -14.67 3.56
CA ASN A 115 17.50 -15.02 4.97
C ASN A 115 18.90 -15.56 5.31
N ASN A 116 19.63 -14.87 6.19
CA ASN A 116 20.93 -15.33 6.67
C ASN A 116 20.74 -16.37 7.77
#